data_AF-A0A0K0SVD7-F1
#
_entry.id   AF-A0A0K0SVD7-F1
#
_cell.length_a   1.000
_cell.length_b   1.000
_cell.length_c   1.000
_cell.angle_alpha   90.00
_cell.angle_beta   90.00
_cell.angle_gamma   90.00
#
_symmetry.space_group_name_H-M   'P 1'
#
loop_
_entity.id
_entity.type
_entity.pdbx_description
1 polymer ?
#
loop_
_entity_poly.entity_id
_entity_poly.type
_entity_poly.pdbx_seq_one_letter_code
_entity_poly.pdbx_strand_id
1 'polypeptide(L)'
;MNNSYFSRVFIVVMSVWLAGCCGIEPTTITQQVTPPATPAAAQVNSASRAVLHVIGVYQGALPEVADKRPWWAQCRAARQSTGSTEPLSPAECQPFINASREQRTVTVNVSDDSSPIILGLMAYEPVTWHIKTTPGVVIQKVILTGYHQQEIVGSGEAQVDVYSYNNSPCDRCVQKGRYFYSYEHVPREMELAAGVRASSFQGNYTGGTYQIFKDML
;
A
#
# COMPACT_ATOMS: atom_id res chain seq x y z
N MET A 1 -22.08 5.24 -49.93
CA MET A 1 -21.22 6.15 -50.74
C MET A 1 -19.78 5.81 -50.43
N ASN A 2 -19.11 5.18 -51.40
CA ASN A 2 -17.70 4.81 -51.39
C ASN A 2 -16.82 6.07 -51.42
N ASN A 3 -15.61 6.00 -50.84
CA ASN A 3 -14.39 5.94 -51.66
C ASN A 3 -13.11 5.86 -50.81
N SER A 4 -12.48 4.71 -50.94
CA SER A 4 -11.05 4.45 -50.80
C SER A 4 -10.25 5.08 -51.95
N TYR A 5 -9.07 5.65 -51.67
CA TYR A 5 -8.03 5.85 -52.68
C TYR A 5 -6.64 5.52 -52.12
N PHE A 6 -6.13 4.36 -52.53
CA PHE A 6 -4.71 4.04 -52.61
C PHE A 6 -4.09 4.84 -53.76
N SER A 7 -2.89 5.39 -53.58
CA SER A 7 -2.06 5.79 -54.72
C SER A 7 -0.60 5.42 -54.48
N ARG A 8 -0.07 4.63 -55.41
CA ARG A 8 1.30 4.12 -55.50
C ARG A 8 2.18 5.22 -56.09
N VAL A 9 3.40 5.40 -55.58
CA VAL A 9 4.42 6.22 -56.26
C VAL A 9 5.68 5.39 -56.51
N PHE A 10 6.17 5.58 -57.73
CA PHE A 10 7.14 4.83 -58.49
C PHE A 10 8.57 4.87 -57.94
N ILE A 11 9.27 3.75 -58.14
CA ILE A 11 10.72 3.60 -58.03
C ILE A 11 11.37 4.25 -59.25
N VAL A 12 12.35 5.13 -59.05
CA VAL A 12 13.27 5.59 -60.09
C VAL A 12 14.68 5.13 -59.70
N VAL A 13 15.22 4.25 -60.54
CA VAL A 13 16.60 3.78 -60.52
C VAL A 13 17.45 4.81 -61.26
N MET A 14 18.51 5.31 -60.64
CA MET A 14 19.57 6.02 -61.35
C MET A 14 20.93 5.43 -60.99
N SER A 15 21.46 4.66 -61.92
CA SER A 15 22.82 4.17 -61.96
C SER A 15 23.72 5.20 -62.66
N VAL A 16 24.74 5.67 -61.97
CA VAL A 16 25.86 6.42 -62.55
C VAL A 16 27.13 5.61 -62.30
N TRP A 17 27.72 5.11 -63.38
CA TRP A 17 29.10 4.64 -63.43
C TRP A 17 29.97 5.80 -63.90
N LEU A 18 31.11 6.02 -63.25
CA LEU A 18 32.29 6.60 -63.87
C LEU A 18 33.55 6.10 -63.16
N ALA A 19 34.43 5.52 -63.97
CA ALA A 19 35.73 4.97 -63.61
C ALA A 19 36.75 6.07 -63.31
N GLY A 20 37.71 5.75 -62.45
CA GLY A 20 38.89 6.59 -62.19
C GLY A 20 39.97 5.78 -61.47
N CYS A 21 40.96 5.32 -62.24
CA CYS A 21 42.14 4.63 -61.77
C CYS A 21 43.04 5.54 -60.94
N CYS A 22 43.50 5.09 -59.76
CA CYS A 22 44.84 5.32 -59.22
C CYS A 22 45.03 4.45 -57.98
N GLY A 23 46.10 3.66 -57.98
CA GLY A 23 46.39 2.69 -56.93
C GLY A 23 46.80 3.35 -55.62
N ILE A 24 46.25 2.84 -54.53
CA ILE A 24 46.84 2.89 -53.19
C ILE A 24 46.43 1.56 -52.56
N GLU A 25 47.39 0.68 -52.30
CA GLU A 25 47.15 -0.51 -51.48
C GLU A 25 46.77 -0.05 -50.08
N PRO A 26 45.59 -0.41 -49.54
CA PRO A 26 45.32 -0.16 -48.14
C PRO A 26 46.09 -1.19 -47.32
N THR A 27 47.18 -0.75 -46.71
CA THR A 27 47.81 -1.45 -45.58
C THR A 27 46.72 -1.69 -44.55
N THR A 28 46.30 -2.94 -44.39
CA THR A 28 45.33 -3.32 -43.38
C THR A 28 46.04 -3.23 -42.04
N ILE A 29 45.94 -2.07 -41.39
CA ILE A 29 46.27 -1.92 -39.97
C ILE A 29 45.17 -2.68 -39.22
N THR A 30 45.48 -3.88 -38.74
CA THR A 30 44.64 -4.64 -37.83
C THR A 30 44.59 -3.88 -36.50
N GLN A 31 43.69 -2.91 -36.39
CA GLN A 31 43.40 -2.25 -35.12
C GLN A 31 42.62 -3.28 -34.28
N GLN A 32 43.29 -3.89 -33.29
CA GLN A 32 42.60 -4.61 -32.23
C GLN A 32 41.72 -3.60 -31.49
N VAL A 33 40.45 -3.53 -31.89
CA VAL A 33 39.42 -2.89 -31.09
C VAL A 33 39.18 -3.82 -29.92
N THR A 34 39.85 -3.55 -28.80
CA THR A 34 39.41 -4.09 -27.51
C THR A 34 37.96 -3.65 -27.33
N PRO A 35 37.02 -4.58 -27.10
CA PRO A 35 35.64 -4.21 -26.83
C PRO A 35 35.65 -3.26 -25.61
N PRO A 36 34.85 -2.18 -25.62
CA PRO A 36 34.71 -1.34 -24.45
C PRO A 36 34.34 -2.26 -23.29
N ALA A 37 35.09 -2.15 -22.19
CA ALA A 37 34.81 -2.87 -20.96
C ALA A 37 33.31 -2.74 -20.69
N THR A 38 32.60 -3.87 -20.71
CA THR A 38 31.20 -3.96 -20.34
C THR A 38 31.06 -3.13 -19.07
N PRO A 39 30.24 -2.07 -19.04
CA PRO A 39 29.97 -1.41 -17.77
C PRO A 39 29.46 -2.52 -16.87
N ALA A 40 30.21 -2.77 -15.78
CA ALA A 40 29.83 -3.71 -14.75
C ALA A 40 28.34 -3.53 -14.56
N ALA A 41 27.56 -4.57 -14.88
CA ALA A 41 26.12 -4.51 -14.81
C ALA A 41 25.81 -3.89 -13.46
N ALA A 42 25.35 -2.63 -13.49
CA ALA A 42 24.82 -1.98 -12.31
C ALA A 42 23.83 -3.01 -11.81
N GLN A 43 24.08 -3.52 -10.61
CA GLN A 43 23.27 -4.57 -10.02
C GLN A 43 21.84 -4.06 -10.11
N VAL A 44 21.09 -4.60 -11.08
CA VAL A 44 19.65 -4.44 -11.12
C VAL A 44 19.26 -5.13 -9.84
N ASN A 45 19.09 -4.33 -8.77
CA ASN A 45 18.65 -4.78 -7.46
C ASN A 45 17.60 -5.84 -7.76
N SER A 46 17.87 -7.08 -7.33
CA SER A 46 16.93 -8.18 -7.49
C SER A 46 15.56 -7.62 -7.13
N ALA A 47 14.63 -7.57 -8.08
CA ALA A 47 13.31 -7.00 -7.85
C ALA A 47 12.82 -7.55 -6.51
N SER A 48 12.63 -6.66 -5.52
CA SER A 48 12.44 -7.09 -4.14
C SER A 48 11.30 -8.10 -4.13
N ARG A 49 11.56 -9.31 -3.63
CA ARG A 49 10.52 -10.32 -3.41
C ARG A 49 9.74 -9.94 -2.16
N ALA A 50 9.19 -8.74 -2.15
CA ALA A 50 8.44 -8.27 -1.01
C ALA A 50 7.22 -9.16 -0.82
N VAL A 51 6.95 -9.54 0.42
CA VAL A 51 5.86 -10.44 0.79
C VAL A 51 4.70 -9.59 1.31
N LEU A 52 3.49 -9.84 0.81
CA LEU A 52 2.29 -9.13 1.23
C LEU A 52 1.58 -9.93 2.33
N HIS A 53 1.46 -9.33 3.52
CA HIS A 53 0.63 -9.83 4.60
C HIS A 53 -0.57 -8.91 4.80
N VAL A 54 -1.77 -9.48 4.84
CA VAL A 54 -3.02 -8.72 4.88
C VAL A 54 -3.77 -8.98 6.18
N ILE A 55 -4.21 -7.90 6.84
CA ILE A 55 -5.06 -7.94 8.02
C ILE A 55 -6.33 -7.14 7.76
N GLY A 56 -7.49 -7.77 7.91
CA GLY A 56 -8.79 -7.12 7.71
C GLY A 56 -9.69 -7.22 8.93
N VAL A 57 -10.23 -6.09 9.40
CA VAL A 57 -11.12 -6.05 10.58
C VAL A 57 -12.36 -5.22 10.33
N TYR A 58 -13.52 -5.49 10.94
CA TYR A 58 -14.62 -4.49 10.91
C TYR A 58 -14.28 -3.29 11.78
N GLN A 59 -13.79 -3.56 12.99
CA GLN A 59 -13.38 -2.54 13.94
C GLN A 59 -12.20 -3.04 14.79
N GLY A 60 -11.44 -2.09 15.36
CA GLY A 60 -10.41 -2.39 16.34
C GLY A 60 -10.99 -2.70 17.73
N ALA A 61 -10.14 -3.23 18.60
CA ALA A 61 -10.46 -3.48 19.99
C ALA A 61 -10.44 -2.17 20.77
N LEU A 62 -11.29 -2.08 21.78
CA LEU A 62 -11.15 -1.01 22.77
C LEU A 62 -9.89 -1.27 23.62
N PRO A 63 -9.18 -0.22 24.05
CA PRO A 63 -8.11 -0.35 25.04
C PRO A 63 -8.61 -1.07 26.29
N GLU A 64 -7.74 -1.82 26.96
CA GLU A 64 -8.13 -2.60 28.13
C GLU A 64 -8.76 -1.74 29.24
N VAL A 65 -8.23 -0.53 29.41
CA VAL A 65 -8.68 0.46 30.40
C VAL A 65 -9.93 1.25 29.98
N ALA A 66 -10.40 1.09 28.74
CA ALA A 66 -11.54 1.85 28.24
C ALA A 66 -12.85 1.35 28.85
N ASP A 67 -13.81 2.26 29.01
CA ASP A 67 -15.17 1.90 29.36
C ASP A 67 -15.80 1.08 28.23
N LYS A 68 -16.05 -0.21 28.49
CA LYS A 68 -16.61 -1.16 27.51
C LYS A 68 -18.12 -1.07 27.38
N ARG A 69 -18.79 -0.25 28.18
CA ARG A 69 -20.23 -0.02 28.03
C ARG A 69 -20.50 0.61 26.66
N PRO A 70 -21.63 0.31 26.01
CA PRO A 70 -21.99 0.98 24.76
C PRO A 70 -22.14 2.49 24.98
N TRP A 71 -21.90 3.29 23.93
CA TRP A 71 -21.89 4.76 24.01
C TRP A 71 -23.15 5.33 24.69
N TRP A 72 -24.32 4.72 24.48
CA TRP A 72 -25.57 5.20 25.07
C TRP A 72 -25.60 5.05 26.59
N ALA A 73 -24.93 4.03 27.13
CA ALA A 73 -24.83 3.81 28.57
C ALA A 73 -23.84 4.81 29.19
N GLN A 74 -22.74 5.09 28.49
CA GLN A 74 -21.76 6.10 28.91
C GLN A 74 -22.38 7.49 28.92
N CYS A 75 -23.11 7.86 27.86
CA CYS A 75 -23.82 9.13 27.78
C CYS A 75 -24.84 9.30 28.93
N ARG A 76 -25.65 8.25 29.21
CA ARG A 76 -26.57 8.28 30.35
C ARG A 76 -25.88 8.43 31.69
N ALA A 77 -24.77 7.73 31.91
CA ALA A 77 -24.01 7.84 33.15
C ALA A 77 -23.43 9.25 33.33
N ALA A 78 -22.88 9.85 32.27
CA ALA A 78 -22.40 11.22 32.29
C ALA A 78 -23.54 12.20 32.60
N ARG A 79 -24.73 12.01 32.00
CA ARG A 79 -25.89 12.85 32.30
C ARG A 79 -26.30 12.81 33.77
N GLN A 80 -26.35 11.61 34.35
CA GLN A 80 -26.68 11.44 35.77
C GLN A 80 -25.69 12.18 36.68
N SER A 81 -24.41 12.23 36.34
CA SER A 81 -23.43 13.02 37.09
C SER A 81 -23.65 14.54 37.04
N THR A 82 -24.42 15.05 36.07
CA THR A 82 -24.80 16.48 36.00
C THR A 82 -26.06 16.81 36.79
N GLY A 83 -26.74 15.81 37.37
CA GLY A 83 -27.94 15.99 38.19
C GLY A 83 -29.20 16.44 37.42
N SER A 84 -29.17 16.43 36.08
CA SER A 84 -30.28 16.90 35.27
C SER A 84 -31.25 15.78 34.89
N THR A 85 -32.52 16.15 34.81
CA THR A 85 -33.66 15.26 34.57
C THR A 85 -34.23 15.36 33.16
N GLU A 86 -33.72 16.27 32.32
CA GLU A 86 -34.20 16.43 30.95
C GLU A 86 -33.82 15.22 30.09
N PRO A 87 -34.70 14.79 29.16
CA PRO A 87 -34.39 13.72 28.21
C PRO A 87 -33.11 14.02 27.42
N LEU A 88 -32.30 12.98 27.20
CA LEU A 88 -31.09 13.10 26.37
C LEU A 88 -31.47 13.30 24.91
N SER A 89 -30.97 14.38 24.31
CA SER A 89 -30.99 14.56 22.87
C SER A 89 -29.88 13.71 22.21
N PRO A 90 -30.06 13.28 20.95
CA PRO A 90 -29.00 12.57 20.21
C PRO A 90 -27.69 13.38 20.12
N ALA A 91 -27.78 14.71 20.02
CA ALA A 91 -26.63 15.59 19.88
C ALA A 91 -25.72 15.61 21.13
N GLU A 92 -26.31 15.55 22.32
CA GLU A 92 -25.55 15.49 23.58
C GLU A 92 -24.71 14.21 23.71
N CYS A 93 -25.14 13.13 23.07
CA CYS A 93 -24.42 11.86 23.09
C CYS A 93 -23.38 11.71 21.97
N GLN A 94 -23.31 12.65 21.02
CA GLN A 94 -22.39 12.59 19.90
C GLN A 94 -20.92 12.42 20.32
N PRO A 95 -20.40 13.09 21.38
CA PRO A 95 -19.03 12.89 21.83
C PRO A 95 -18.74 11.44 22.26
N PHE A 96 -19.70 10.75 22.86
CA PHE A 96 -19.54 9.34 23.27
C PHE A 96 -19.55 8.39 22.09
N ILE A 97 -20.32 8.70 21.04
CA ILE A 97 -20.31 7.94 19.78
C ILE A 97 -18.93 8.07 19.13
N ASN A 98 -18.43 9.29 18.99
CA ASN A 98 -17.13 9.57 18.38
C ASN A 98 -16.02 8.87 19.18
N ALA A 99 -15.99 9.08 20.49
CA ALA A 99 -15.04 8.45 21.40
C ALA A 99 -15.04 6.91 21.29
N SER A 100 -16.21 6.27 21.19
CA SER A 100 -16.32 4.82 21.04
C SER A 100 -15.76 4.29 19.72
N ARG A 101 -15.61 5.12 18.70
CA ARG A 101 -15.07 4.74 17.38
C ARG A 101 -13.58 5.06 17.31
N GLU A 102 -13.19 6.27 17.73
CA GLU A 102 -11.83 6.81 17.63
C GLU A 102 -10.84 6.14 18.59
N GLN A 103 -11.30 5.54 19.69
CA GLN A 103 -10.40 4.87 20.65
C GLN A 103 -9.93 3.48 20.20
N ARG A 104 -10.43 2.96 19.08
CA ARG A 104 -10.24 1.55 18.71
C ARG A 104 -8.88 1.34 18.06
N THR A 105 -8.18 0.32 18.53
CA THR A 105 -6.82 0.03 18.09
C THR A 105 -6.64 -1.41 17.64
N VAL A 106 -5.64 -1.61 16.78
CA VAL A 106 -5.13 -2.93 16.41
C VAL A 106 -3.61 -2.89 16.55
N THR A 107 -3.05 -3.86 17.27
CA THR A 107 -1.59 -4.06 17.33
C THR A 107 -1.16 -5.11 16.33
N VAL A 108 -0.18 -4.79 15.49
CA VAL A 108 0.46 -5.74 14.57
C VAL A 108 1.90 -5.92 14.99
N ASN A 109 2.21 -7.10 15.51
CA ASN A 109 3.57 -7.48 15.88
C ASN A 109 4.20 -8.20 14.69
N VAL A 110 5.34 -7.70 14.22
CA VAL A 110 6.06 -8.23 13.05
C VAL A 110 7.44 -8.68 13.51
N SER A 111 7.73 -9.96 13.31
CA SER A 111 9.02 -10.57 13.63
C SER A 111 9.63 -11.34 12.46
N ASP A 112 8.99 -11.34 11.29
CA ASP A 112 9.57 -11.93 10.08
C ASP A 112 10.59 -10.95 9.47
N ASP A 113 11.87 -11.33 9.50
CA ASP A 113 13.00 -10.61 8.93
C ASP A 113 13.55 -11.28 7.66
N SER A 114 12.87 -12.32 7.15
CA SER A 114 13.37 -13.13 6.04
C SER A 114 13.24 -12.45 4.67
N SER A 115 12.35 -11.45 4.56
CA SER A 115 12.10 -10.70 3.34
C SER A 115 11.53 -9.31 3.63
N PRO A 116 11.65 -8.34 2.71
CA PRO A 116 10.93 -7.07 2.83
C PRO A 116 9.41 -7.31 2.86
N ILE A 117 8.68 -6.59 3.71
CA ILE A 117 7.25 -6.80 3.92
C ILE A 117 6.45 -5.63 3.35
N ILE A 118 5.33 -5.96 2.71
CA ILE A 118 4.22 -5.04 2.45
C ILE A 118 3.09 -5.41 3.43
N LEU A 119 2.63 -4.43 4.21
CA LEU A 119 1.48 -4.61 5.11
C LEU A 119 0.22 -4.08 4.44
N GLY A 120 -0.78 -4.93 4.23
CA GLY A 120 -2.13 -4.53 3.86
C GLY A 120 -3.01 -4.46 5.09
N LEU A 121 -3.43 -3.27 5.51
CA LEU A 121 -4.21 -3.06 6.73
C LEU A 121 -5.56 -2.45 6.38
N MET A 122 -6.65 -3.15 6.68
CA MET A 122 -7.99 -2.71 6.30
C MET A 122 -9.01 -2.76 7.43
N ALA A 123 -9.75 -1.65 7.63
CA ALA A 123 -10.87 -1.59 8.56
C ALA A 123 -12.09 -0.85 8.00
N TYR A 124 -13.30 -1.20 8.45
CA TYR A 124 -14.48 -0.40 8.10
C TYR A 124 -14.54 0.85 8.97
N GLU A 125 -14.54 0.65 10.29
CA GLU A 125 -14.51 1.70 11.32
C GLU A 125 -13.13 2.38 11.41
N PRO A 126 -13.04 3.58 12.01
CA PRO A 126 -11.75 4.17 12.36
C PRO A 126 -10.94 3.24 13.24
N VAL A 127 -9.67 3.03 12.88
CA VAL A 127 -8.72 2.22 13.65
C VAL A 127 -7.36 2.90 13.65
N THR A 128 -6.75 2.99 14.84
CA THR A 128 -5.33 3.29 14.98
C THR A 128 -4.53 1.99 14.99
N TRP A 129 -3.72 1.80 13.95
CA TRP A 129 -2.87 0.63 13.74
C TRP A 129 -1.50 0.87 14.39
N HIS A 130 -1.16 0.06 15.39
CA HIS A 130 0.14 0.11 16.05
C HIS A 130 1.04 -0.99 15.51
N ILE A 131 2.05 -0.61 14.74
CA ILE A 131 3.04 -1.54 14.19
C ILE A 131 4.21 -1.66 15.16
N LYS A 132 4.53 -2.88 15.54
CA LYS A 132 5.67 -3.20 16.41
C LYS A 132 6.56 -4.21 15.70
N THR A 133 7.81 -3.84 15.45
CA THR A 133 8.77 -4.68 14.71
C THR A 133 9.90 -5.14 15.63
N THR A 134 10.39 -6.36 15.46
CA THR A 134 11.69 -6.78 16.02
C THR A 134 12.85 -6.25 15.18
N PRO A 135 14.09 -6.19 15.70
CA PRO A 135 15.27 -5.82 14.91
C PRO A 135 15.41 -6.69 13.66
N GLY A 136 15.85 -6.10 12.55
CA GLY A 136 16.03 -6.80 11.27
C GLY A 136 14.82 -6.79 10.33
N VAL A 137 13.61 -6.56 10.86
CA VAL A 137 12.39 -6.46 10.05
C VAL A 137 12.44 -5.21 9.16
N VAL A 138 12.12 -5.39 7.88
CA VAL A 138 12.02 -4.31 6.89
C VAL A 138 10.60 -4.21 6.37
N ILE A 139 9.85 -3.20 6.82
CA ILE A 139 8.56 -2.83 6.22
C ILE A 139 8.83 -1.87 5.05
N GLN A 140 8.62 -2.34 3.83
CA GLN A 140 8.85 -1.53 2.62
C GLN A 140 7.68 -0.58 2.35
N LYS A 141 6.45 -1.04 2.57
CA LYS A 141 5.22 -0.29 2.29
C LYS A 141 4.11 -0.70 3.24
N VAL A 142 3.25 0.25 3.59
CA VAL A 142 1.94 -0.02 4.17
C VAL A 142 0.86 0.46 3.20
N ILE A 143 -0.14 -0.39 2.96
CA ILE A 143 -1.37 -0.06 2.27
C ILE A 143 -2.46 0.02 3.33
N LEU A 144 -2.88 1.23 3.64
CA LEU A 144 -3.84 1.53 4.68
C LEU A 144 -5.19 1.87 4.03
N THR A 145 -6.23 1.09 4.30
CA THR A 145 -7.50 1.25 3.59
C THR A 145 -8.73 1.01 4.45
N GLY A 146 -9.85 1.62 4.09
CA GLY A 146 -11.09 1.50 4.85
C GLY A 146 -12.12 2.53 4.47
N TYR A 147 -13.39 2.28 4.82
CA TYR A 147 -14.45 3.26 4.59
C TYR A 147 -14.14 4.58 5.33
N HIS A 148 -13.86 4.46 6.64
CA HIS A 148 -13.48 5.59 7.47
C HIS A 148 -11.97 5.86 7.45
N GLN A 149 -11.58 7.04 7.94
CA GLN A 149 -10.19 7.41 8.18
C GLN A 149 -9.48 6.36 9.02
N GLN A 150 -8.29 5.98 8.60
CA GLN A 150 -7.42 5.05 9.33
C GLN A 150 -6.21 5.81 9.86
N GLU A 151 -5.63 5.38 10.96
CA GLU A 151 -4.41 5.97 11.51
C GLU A 151 -3.33 4.91 11.68
N ILE A 152 -2.07 5.30 11.59
CA ILE A 152 -0.96 4.36 11.76
C ILE A 152 0.15 4.97 12.60
N VAL A 153 0.69 4.16 13.51
CA VAL A 153 1.82 4.48 14.37
C VAL A 153 2.85 3.35 14.25
N GLY A 154 4.14 3.71 14.20
CA GLY A 154 5.22 2.73 14.17
C GLY A 154 5.57 2.16 12.79
N SER A 155 5.15 2.81 11.70
CA SER A 155 5.51 2.39 10.32
C SER A 155 6.97 2.68 9.93
N GLY A 156 7.74 3.37 10.78
CA GLY A 156 9.12 3.76 10.50
C GLY A 156 9.24 4.60 9.22
N GLU A 157 10.15 4.18 8.35
CA GLU A 157 10.43 4.82 7.05
C GLU A 157 9.58 4.28 5.89
N ALA A 158 8.64 3.37 6.15
CA ALA A 158 7.79 2.81 5.11
C ALA A 158 6.92 3.89 4.44
N GLN A 159 6.76 3.78 3.12
CA GLN A 159 5.74 4.55 2.40
C GLN A 159 4.35 4.06 2.83
N VAL A 160 3.43 4.98 3.12
CA VAL A 160 2.05 4.65 3.51
C VAL A 160 1.09 5.14 2.43
N ASP A 161 0.54 4.19 1.66
CA ASP A 161 -0.49 4.45 0.65
C ASP A 161 -1.87 4.37 1.30
N VAL A 162 -2.67 5.43 1.19
CA VAL A 162 -3.98 5.55 1.85
C VAL A 162 -5.12 5.46 0.85
N TYR A 163 -6.10 4.61 1.16
CA TYR A 163 -7.32 4.38 0.40
C TYR A 163 -8.54 4.44 1.34
N SER A 164 -8.93 5.65 1.71
CA SER A 164 -10.11 5.94 2.55
C SER A 164 -10.84 7.19 2.06
N TYR A 165 -12.07 7.43 2.53
CA TYR A 165 -12.81 8.66 2.18
C TYR A 165 -12.11 9.93 2.69
N ASN A 166 -11.65 9.89 3.94
CA ASN A 166 -10.91 10.97 4.58
C ASN A 166 -9.43 10.61 4.64
N ASN A 167 -8.56 11.61 4.51
CA ASN A 167 -7.10 11.42 4.57
C ASN A 167 -6.66 10.98 5.97
N SER A 168 -5.68 10.09 6.06
CA SER A 168 -5.04 9.71 7.32
C SER A 168 -4.10 10.81 7.85
N PRO A 169 -4.09 11.10 9.16
CA PRO A 169 -3.23 12.13 9.74
C PRO A 169 -1.83 11.55 9.98
N CYS A 170 -0.99 11.49 8.94
CA CYS A 170 0.43 11.14 9.11
C CYS A 170 1.31 11.78 8.02
N ASP A 171 2.57 12.13 8.37
CA ASP A 171 3.47 12.89 7.48
C ASP A 171 3.82 12.15 6.17
N ARG A 172 3.87 10.81 6.23
CA ARG A 172 4.23 9.94 5.10
C ARG A 172 3.02 9.31 4.41
N CYS A 173 1.80 9.71 4.80
CA CYS A 173 0.56 9.21 4.24
C CYS A 173 0.30 9.86 2.88
N VAL A 174 0.15 9.05 1.84
CA VAL A 174 -0.16 9.51 0.49
C VAL A 174 -1.53 8.98 0.08
N GLN A 175 -2.51 9.87 -0.06
CA GLN A 175 -3.84 9.52 -0.56
C GLN A 175 -3.73 9.06 -2.02
N LYS A 176 -4.20 7.85 -2.33
CA LYS A 176 -4.10 7.26 -3.67
C LYS A 176 -5.42 7.20 -4.42
N GLY A 177 -6.50 6.77 -3.78
CA GLY A 177 -7.74 6.50 -4.50
C GLY A 177 -8.94 6.19 -3.60
N ARG A 178 -9.96 5.57 -4.21
CA ARG A 178 -11.16 5.13 -3.50
C ARG A 178 -10.83 4.03 -2.51
N TYR A 179 -11.58 3.99 -1.42
CA TYR A 179 -11.46 2.91 -0.45
C TYR A 179 -11.86 1.56 -1.03
N PHE A 180 -11.26 0.51 -0.48
CA PHE A 180 -11.69 -0.87 -0.63
C PHE A 180 -11.56 -1.55 0.73
N TYR A 181 -12.36 -2.57 0.99
CA TYR A 181 -12.44 -3.12 2.32
C TYR A 181 -13.05 -4.53 2.32
N SER A 182 -12.48 -5.42 3.14
CA SER A 182 -13.07 -6.70 3.53
C SER A 182 -12.42 -7.16 4.84
N TYR A 183 -13.16 -7.86 5.69
CA TYR A 183 -12.59 -8.61 6.82
C TYR A 183 -12.71 -10.12 6.64
N GLU A 184 -13.26 -10.56 5.52
CA GLU A 184 -13.55 -11.97 5.23
C GLU A 184 -12.60 -12.57 4.19
N HIS A 185 -11.97 -11.72 3.36
CA HIS A 185 -11.06 -12.14 2.29
C HIS A 185 -10.14 -10.98 1.88
N VAL A 186 -9.14 -11.26 1.03
CA VAL A 186 -8.28 -10.24 0.42
C VAL A 186 -8.96 -9.66 -0.83
N PRO A 187 -9.29 -8.35 -0.87
CA PRO A 187 -9.78 -7.70 -2.08
C PRO A 187 -8.72 -7.67 -3.18
N ARG A 188 -9.12 -7.79 -4.45
CA ARG A 188 -8.20 -7.74 -5.60
C ARG A 188 -7.42 -6.42 -5.64
N GLU A 189 -8.05 -5.33 -5.23
CA GLU A 189 -7.47 -3.99 -5.13
C GLU A 189 -6.24 -3.95 -4.20
N MET A 190 -6.23 -4.76 -3.14
CA MET A 190 -5.09 -4.87 -2.23
C MET A 190 -3.86 -5.41 -2.96
N GLU A 191 -4.03 -6.50 -3.71
CA GLU A 191 -2.93 -7.12 -4.47
C GLU A 191 -2.47 -6.22 -5.63
N LEU A 192 -3.40 -5.51 -6.27
CA LEU A 192 -3.07 -4.51 -7.29
C LEU A 192 -2.27 -3.33 -6.73
N ALA A 193 -2.64 -2.83 -5.55
CA ALA A 193 -1.92 -1.74 -4.87
C ALA A 193 -0.53 -2.19 -4.37
N ALA A 194 -0.41 -3.46 -3.97
CA ALA A 194 0.85 -4.06 -3.54
C ALA A 194 1.78 -4.41 -4.71
N GLY A 195 1.22 -4.78 -5.87
CA GLY A 195 1.96 -5.31 -7.01
C GLY A 195 2.37 -6.78 -6.86
N VAL A 196 1.91 -7.45 -5.81
CA VAL A 196 2.15 -8.87 -5.49
C VAL A 196 0.89 -9.49 -4.90
N ARG A 197 0.77 -10.82 -5.00
CA ARG A 197 -0.33 -11.55 -4.35
C ARG A 197 -0.13 -11.61 -2.85
N ALA A 198 -1.24 -11.69 -2.11
CA ALA A 198 -1.18 -11.89 -0.66
C ALA A 198 -0.59 -13.26 -0.35
N SER A 199 0.38 -13.27 0.57
CA SER A 199 1.00 -14.49 1.08
C SER A 199 0.31 -15.00 2.33
N SER A 200 -0.35 -14.12 3.09
CA SER A 200 -1.27 -14.53 4.16
C SER A 200 -2.39 -13.52 4.36
N PHE A 201 -3.47 -13.99 4.99
CA PHE A 201 -4.62 -13.16 5.37
C PHE A 201 -5.11 -13.51 6.77
N GLN A 202 -5.31 -12.49 7.60
CA GLN A 202 -5.91 -12.61 8.93
C GLN A 202 -7.13 -11.69 9.03
N GLY A 203 -8.32 -12.28 9.14
CA GLY A 203 -9.60 -11.55 9.12
C GLY A 203 -10.42 -11.76 10.39
N ASN A 204 -11.06 -10.71 10.93
CA ASN A 204 -12.04 -10.85 12.02
C ASN A 204 -13.01 -9.67 12.10
N TYR A 205 -14.21 -9.84 12.65
CA TYR A 205 -15.12 -8.71 12.86
C TYR A 205 -14.53 -7.68 13.85
N THR A 206 -14.01 -8.11 15.00
CA THR A 206 -13.29 -7.23 15.93
C THR A 206 -11.86 -7.72 16.12
N GLY A 207 -10.88 -6.91 15.71
CA GLY A 207 -9.46 -7.25 15.80
C GLY A 207 -8.78 -6.55 16.96
N GLY A 208 -7.82 -7.22 17.61
CA GLY A 208 -7.06 -6.65 18.72
C GLY A 208 -5.55 -6.75 18.52
N THR A 209 -5.02 -7.96 18.42
CA THR A 209 -3.60 -8.19 18.16
C THR A 209 -3.42 -9.25 17.09
N TYR A 210 -2.51 -8.98 16.17
CA TYR A 210 -2.11 -9.89 15.09
C TYR A 210 -0.60 -10.06 15.12
N GLN A 211 -0.14 -11.19 14.59
CA GLN A 211 1.27 -11.55 14.51
C GLN A 211 1.61 -11.75 13.04
N ILE A 212 2.84 -11.40 12.66
CA ILE A 212 3.47 -11.75 11.39
C ILE A 212 4.84 -12.29 11.74
N PHE A 213 5.07 -13.57 11.47
CA PHE A 213 6.28 -14.29 11.79
C PHE A 213 6.66 -15.18 10.61
N LYS A 214 7.91 -15.63 10.61
CA LYS A 214 8.48 -16.42 9.53
C LYS A 214 7.66 -17.70 9.27
N ASP A 215 7.55 -18.08 8.00
CA ASP A 215 6.84 -19.28 7.54
C ASP A 215 5.31 -19.24 7.81
N MET A 216 4.76 -18.03 7.98
CA MET A 216 3.31 -17.81 7.99
C MET A 216 2.71 -18.09 6.60
N LEU A 217 1.86 -19.12 6.52
CA LEU A 217 1.05 -19.47 5.35
C LEU A 217 -0.37 -18.92 5.48
#